data_AF-A0A5C6ABM2-F1
#
_entry.id   AF-A0A5C6ABM2-F1
#
_cell.length_a   1.000
_cell.length_b   1.000
_cell.length_c   1.000
_cell.angle_alpha   90.00
_cell.angle_beta   90.00
_cell.angle_gamma   90.00
#
_symmetry.space_group_name_H-M   'P 1'
#
loop_
_entity.id
_entity.type
_entity.pdbx_description
1 polymer ?
#
loop_
_entity_poly.entity_id
_entity_poly.type
_entity_poly.pdbx_seq_one_letter_code
_entity_poly.pdbx_strand_id
1 'polypeptide(L)'
;MTTEQSNPDSLLTVADVAKWLCVSSSLIYQLVEAGKIPVLRIGNGRGAIRFRSEDIQSYLDECRSQQIPVQPQRKTRPQLKHIQLE
;
A
#
# COMPACT_ATOMS: atom_id res chain seq x y z
N MET A 1 -2.72 0.92 -30.19
CA MET A 1 -1.68 0.16 -29.48
C MET A 1 -0.65 1.17 -29.01
N THR A 2 -0.74 1.62 -27.76
CA THR A 2 0.14 2.67 -27.22
C THR A 2 1.18 2.00 -26.33
N THR A 3 2.38 1.78 -26.86
CA THR A 3 3.55 1.42 -26.07
C THR A 3 4.21 2.73 -25.63
N GLU A 4 3.80 3.25 -24.48
CA GLU A 4 4.51 4.36 -23.82
C GLU A 4 5.83 3.82 -23.27
N GLN A 5 6.92 4.38 -23.78
CA GLN A 5 8.28 4.11 -23.37
C GLN A 5 8.47 4.60 -21.93
N SER A 6 8.36 3.68 -20.96
CA SER A 6 8.72 3.94 -19.57
C SER A 6 10.23 4.02 -19.45
N ASN A 7 10.75 5.23 -19.29
CA ASN A 7 12.14 5.46 -18.94
C ASN A 7 12.43 4.74 -17.60
N PRO A 8 13.25 3.67 -17.57
CA PRO A 8 13.39 2.79 -16.41
C PRO A 8 14.06 3.46 -15.19
N ASP A 9 14.56 4.69 -15.34
CA ASP A 9 15.18 5.48 -14.26
C ASP A 9 14.25 6.54 -13.63
N SER A 10 12.99 6.61 -14.04
CA SER A 10 12.05 7.59 -13.46
C SER A 10 11.50 7.09 -12.13
N LEU A 11 11.92 7.74 -11.04
CA LEU A 11 11.36 7.53 -9.72
C LEU A 11 9.85 7.82 -9.71
N LEU A 12 9.07 6.86 -9.24
CA LEU A 12 7.61 6.95 -9.15
C LEU A 12 7.19 7.85 -8.00
N THR A 13 6.11 8.60 -8.19
CA THR A 13 5.45 9.35 -7.13
C THR A 13 4.44 8.49 -6.38
N VAL A 14 3.96 8.96 -5.23
CA VAL A 14 2.84 8.33 -4.51
C VAL A 14 1.61 8.17 -5.40
N ALA A 15 1.33 9.14 -6.27
CA ALA A 15 0.18 9.09 -7.19
C ALA A 15 0.37 8.01 -8.26
N ASP A 16 1.58 7.87 -8.80
CA ASP A 16 1.88 6.84 -9.80
C ASP A 16 1.76 5.44 -9.21
N VAL A 17 2.30 5.23 -8.01
CA VAL A 17 2.19 3.95 -7.30
C VAL A 17 0.74 3.64 -6.95
N ALA A 18 -0.04 4.63 -6.49
CA ALA A 18 -1.46 4.47 -6.20
C ALA A 18 -2.25 4.05 -7.45
N LYS A 19 -1.97 4.70 -8.59
CA LYS A 19 -2.57 4.35 -9.89
C LYS A 19 -2.17 2.95 -10.34
N TRP A 20 -0.90 2.59 -10.18
CA TRP A 20 -0.38 1.28 -10.60
C TRP A 20 -1.00 0.14 -9.77
N LEU A 21 -1.05 0.29 -8.45
CA LEU A 21 -1.62 -0.71 -7.54
C LEU A 21 -3.16 -0.66 -7.47
N CYS A 22 -3.81 0.30 -8.14
CA CYS A 22 -5.26 0.54 -8.08
C CYS A 22 -5.79 0.74 -6.65
N VAL A 23 -5.07 1.51 -5.84
CA VAL A 23 -5.44 1.82 -4.45
C VAL A 23 -5.48 3.33 -4.19
N SER A 24 -6.02 3.73 -3.04
CA SER A 24 -5.99 5.15 -2.64
C SER A 24 -4.58 5.61 -2.27
N SER A 25 -4.25 6.87 -2.56
CA SER A 25 -2.97 7.46 -2.13
C SER A 25 -2.80 7.44 -0.60
N SER A 26 -3.91 7.54 0.14
CA SER A 26 -3.88 7.43 1.61
C SER A 26 -3.39 6.06 2.08
N LEU A 27 -3.77 4.98 1.39
CA LEU A 27 -3.25 3.65 1.71
C LEU A 27 -1.75 3.57 1.43
N ILE A 28 -1.27 4.16 0.33
CA ILE A 28 0.18 4.21 0.05
C ILE A 28 0.93 4.96 1.16
N TYR A 29 0.42 6.10 1.63
CA TYR A 29 1.01 6.80 2.78
C TYR A 29 1.04 5.92 4.03
N GLN A 30 -0.03 5.20 4.34
CA GLN A 30 -0.06 4.27 5.47
C GLN A 30 0.95 3.13 5.31
N LEU A 31 1.12 2.57 4.12
CA LEU A 31 2.10 1.52 3.84
C LEU A 31 3.54 2.03 4.00
N VAL A 32 3.80 3.27 3.59
CA VAL A 32 5.09 3.95 3.79
C VAL A 32 5.34 4.21 5.28
N GLU A 33 4.36 4.74 6.01
CA GLU A 33 4.46 4.97 7.46
C GLU A 33 4.66 3.67 8.24
N ALA A 34 4.01 2.59 7.80
CA ALA A 34 4.19 1.25 8.35
C ALA A 34 5.52 0.59 7.94
N GLY A 35 6.33 1.23 7.08
CA GLY A 35 7.61 0.70 6.60
C GLY A 35 7.49 -0.54 5.73
N LYS A 36 6.33 -0.77 5.09
CA LYS A 36 6.06 -1.95 4.26
C LYS A 36 6.63 -1.85 2.85
N ILE A 37 6.76 -0.64 2.32
CA ILE A 37 7.30 -0.38 1.00
C ILE A 37 8.55 0.49 1.16
N PRO A 38 9.72 0.07 0.65
CA PRO A 38 10.93 0.88 0.62
C PRO A 38 10.70 2.20 -0.11
N VAL A 39 11.24 3.30 0.42
CA VAL A 39 10.99 4.62 -0.15
C VAL A 39 12.20 5.55 -0.04
N LEU A 40 12.36 6.38 -1.05
CA LEU A 40 13.36 7.44 -1.10
C LEU A 40 12.70 8.75 -0.68
N ARG A 41 13.19 9.35 0.40
CA ARG A 41 12.73 10.65 0.88
C ARG A 41 13.74 11.71 0.47
N ILE A 42 13.40 12.49 -0.55
CA ILE A 42 14.31 13.48 -1.14
C ILE A 42 13.95 14.87 -0.64
N GLY A 43 14.79 15.45 0.23
CA GLY A 43 14.69 16.85 0.65
C GLY A 43 14.84 17.07 2.16
N ASN A 44 15.10 18.32 2.54
CA ASN A 44 15.41 18.72 3.92
C ASN A 44 14.14 19.18 4.67
N GLY A 45 13.32 18.23 5.15
CA GLY A 45 12.15 18.50 5.99
C GLY A 45 10.79 18.20 5.34
N ARG A 46 10.47 18.83 4.21
CA ARG A 46 9.27 18.52 3.38
C ARG A 46 9.64 17.73 2.13
N GLY A 47 10.50 16.73 2.31
CA GLY A 47 11.03 15.95 1.19
C GLY A 47 9.95 15.23 0.41
N ALA A 48 10.14 15.13 -0.91
CA ALA A 48 9.27 14.36 -1.78
C ALA A 48 9.48 12.86 -1.55
N ILE A 49 8.38 12.12 -1.53
CA ILE A 49 8.38 10.67 -1.45
C ILE A 49 8.48 10.11 -2.87
N ARG A 50 9.48 9.25 -3.09
CA ARG A 50 9.82 8.66 -4.37
C ARG A 50 10.05 7.17 -4.23
N PHE A 51 9.62 6.39 -5.22
CA PHE A 51 9.74 4.94 -5.24
C PHE A 51 10.51 4.47 -6.47
N ARG A 52 11.24 3.36 -6.34
CA ARG A 52 11.78 2.66 -7.50
C ARG A 52 10.75 1.63 -7.95
N SER A 53 10.66 1.37 -9.25
CA SER A 53 9.75 0.36 -9.80
C SER A 53 10.01 -1.03 -9.22
N GLU A 54 11.28 -1.39 -9.04
CA GLU A 54 11.70 -2.69 -8.51
C GLU A 54 11.23 -2.93 -7.07
N ASP A 55 11.18 -1.87 -6.24
CA ASP A 55 10.72 -1.98 -4.85
C ASP A 55 9.21 -2.27 -4.80
N ILE A 56 8.44 -1.64 -5.69
CA ILE A 56 6.99 -1.89 -5.80
C ILE A 56 6.73 -3.31 -6.31
N GLN A 57 7.49 -3.77 -7.30
CA GLN A 57 7.38 -5.13 -7.81
C GLN A 57 7.73 -6.16 -6.73
N SER A 58 8.82 -5.94 -5.97
CA SER A 58 9.20 -6.81 -4.86
C SER A 58 8.12 -6.87 -3.79
N TYR A 59 7.51 -5.72 -3.45
CA TYR A 59 6.38 -5.68 -2.52
C TYR A 59 5.15 -6.46 -3.03
N LEU A 60 4.86 -6.40 -4.33
CA LEU A 60 3.80 -7.22 -4.94
C LEU A 60 4.09 -8.71 -4.85
N ASP A 61 5.35 -9.11 -5.08
CA ASP A 61 5.78 -10.50 -4.97
C ASP A 61 5.75 -10.99 -3.51
N GLU A 62 6.06 -10.13 -2.53
CA GLU A 62 5.87 -10.43 -1.10
C GLU A 62 4.39 -10.54 -0.71
N CYS A 63 3.54 -9.65 -1.25
CA CYS A 63 2.09 -9.70 -1.04
C CYS A 63 1.44 -10.89 -1.73
N ARG A 64 2.10 -11.44 -2.76
CA ARG A 64 1.71 -12.67 -3.45
C ARG A 64 1.97 -13.86 -2.54
N SER A 65 1.16 -13.94 -1.49
CA SER A 65 1.11 -15.10 -0.62
C SER A 65 0.63 -16.30 -1.42
N GLN A 66 1.39 -17.38 -1.37
CA GLN A 66 0.93 -18.72 -1.71
C GLN A 66 -0.21 -19.08 -0.74
N GLN A 67 -1.44 -18.73 -1.10
CA GLN A 67 -2.68 -19.22 -0.47
C GLN A 67 -2.65 -19.31 1.06
N ILE A 68 -2.54 -18.18 1.78
CA ILE A 68 -2.95 -18.20 3.19
C ILE A 68 -4.48 -18.13 3.20
N PRO A 69 -5.21 -19.14 3.74
CA PRO A 69 -6.63 -19.01 3.94
C PRO A 69 -6.85 -17.81 4.85
N VAL A 70 -7.52 -16.77 4.32
CA VAL A 70 -7.93 -15.59 5.08
C VAL A 70 -8.81 -16.08 6.22
N GLN A 71 -8.21 -16.28 7.39
CA GLN A 71 -8.97 -16.46 8.60
C GLN A 71 -9.69 -15.14 8.83
N PRO A 72 -11.03 -15.13 8.86
CA PRO A 72 -11.77 -13.89 9.07
C PRO A 72 -11.40 -13.39 10.46
N GLN A 73 -10.63 -12.30 10.52
CA GLN A 73 -10.45 -11.57 11.78
C GLN A 73 -11.80 -10.99 12.14
N ARG A 74 -12.55 -11.72 12.97
CA ARG A 74 -13.82 -11.27 13.52
C ARG A 74 -13.52 -9.97 14.28
N LYS A 75 -13.93 -8.84 13.73
CA LYS A 75 -14.06 -7.60 14.50
C LYS A 75 -14.94 -7.95 15.70
N THR A 76 -14.36 -7.96 16.90
CA THR A 76 -15.11 -8.17 18.13
C THR A 76 -16.04 -6.97 18.29
N ARG A 77 -17.27 -7.10 17.79
CA ARG A 77 -18.32 -6.14 18.15
C ARG A 77 -18.50 -6.29 19.67
N PRO A 78 -18.34 -5.22 20.47
CA PRO A 78 -18.57 -5.33 21.90
C PRO A 78 -19.98 -5.86 22.12
N GLN A 79 -20.13 -6.89 22.97
CA GLN A 79 -21.44 -7.47 23.25
C GLN A 79 -22.34 -6.38 23.86
N LEU A 80 -23.49 -6.13 23.24
CA LEU A 80 -24.48 -5.18 23.74
C LEU A 80 -25.10 -5.78 25.01
N LYS A 81 -24.70 -5.27 26.18
CA LYS A 81 -25.05 -5.80 27.52
C LYS A 81 -26.50 -5.55 27.97
N HIS A 82 -27.35 -4.97 27.12
CA HIS A 82 -28.62 -4.34 27.56
C HIS A 82 -29.87 -4.81 26.80
N ILE A 83 -29.88 -6.04 26.27
CA ILE A 83 -31.13 -6.65 25.80
C ILE A 83 -31.63 -7.57 26.91
N GLN A 84 -32.43 -7.03 27.82
CA GLN A 84 -33.28 -7.84 28.69
C GLN A 84 -34.54 -8.16 27.90
N LEU A 85 -34.70 -9.43 27.53
CA LEU A 85 -35.93 -9.95 26.95
C LEU A 85 -36.85 -10.31 28.13
N GLU A 86 -37.91 -9.54 28.34
CA GLU A 86 -39.03 -9.91 29.23
C GLU A 86 -39.94 -10.95 28.55
#